data_AF-A0A3C1LRR6-F1
#
_entry.id   AF-A0A3C1LRR6-F1
#
_cell.length_a   1.000
_cell.length_b   1.000
_cell.length_c   1.000
_cell.angle_alpha   90.00
_cell.angle_beta   90.00
_cell.angle_gamma   90.00
#
_symmetry.space_group_name_H-M   'P 1'
#
loop_
_entity.id
_entity.type
_entity.pdbx_description
1 polymer ?
#
loop_
_entity_poly.entity_id
_entity_poly.type
_entity_poly.pdbx_seq_one_letter_code
_entity_poly.pdbx_strand_id
1 'polypeptide(L)' 'MKVELQNLTKIFPSRNKKEGGADVVAVNNFTFTIPDGKLVGLLGPSG' A
#
# COMPACT_ATOMS: atom_id res chain seq x y z
N MET A 1 13.04 9.80 -15.06
CA MET A 1 11.71 10.08 -14.48
C MET A 1 11.73 9.51 -13.09
N LYS A 2 11.58 10.35 -12.05
CA LYS A 2 11.70 9.92 -10.65
C LYS A 2 10.34 9.48 -10.11
N VAL A 3 10.21 8.25 -9.63
CA VAL A 3 9.03 7.77 -8.88
C VAL A 3 9.43 7.54 -7.43
N GLU A 4 8.78 8.26 -6.53
CA GLU A 4 9.04 8.21 -5.10
C GLU A 4 7.72 8.02 -4.36
N LEU A 5 7.65 6.98 -3.54
CA LEU A 5 6.56 6.68 -2.63
C LEU A 5 7.03 7.13 -1.26
N GLN A 6 6.30 8.04 -0.61
CA GLN A 6 6.65 8.54 0.71
C GLN A 6 5.47 8.34 1.66
N ASN A 7 5.70 7.59 2.74
CA ASN A 7 4.72 7.32 3.80
C ASN A 7 3.36 6.88 3.25
N LEU A 8 3.36 6.13 2.15
CA LEU A 8 2.14 5.77 1.42
C LEU A 8 1.33 4.80 2.27
N THR A 9 0.07 5.16 2.51
CA THR A 9 -0.88 4.33 3.24
C THR A 9 -2.17 4.21 2.43
N LYS A 10 -2.66 2.98 2.24
CA LYS A 10 -3.94 2.71 1.58
C LYS A 10 -4.82 1.90 2.52
N ILE A 11 -5.96 2.51 2.86
CA ILE A 11 -6.99 1.89 3.71
C ILE A 11 -8.23 1.67 2.85
N PHE A 12 -8.79 0.45 2.92
CA PHE A 12 -10.13 0.15 2.45
C PHE A 12 -11.08 0.20 3.64
N PRO A 13 -12.02 1.17 3.66
CA PRO A 13 -12.96 1.25 4.76
C PRO A 13 -13.90 0.04 4.75
N SER A 14 -14.20 -0.46 5.93
CA SER A 14 -15.27 -1.44 6.10
C SER A 14 -16.60 -0.88 5.59
N ARG A 15 -17.35 -1.70 4.86
CA ARG A 15 -18.71 -1.36 4.43
C ARG A 15 -19.71 -1.44 5.58
N ASN A 16 -19.42 -2.27 6.59
CA ASN A 16 -20.30 -2.53 7.72
C ASN A 16 -19.66 -2.06 9.04
N LYS A 17 -19.24 -0.79 9.11
CA LYS A 17 -18.64 -0.21 10.32
C LYS A 17 -19.53 -0.34 11.57
N LYS A 18 -20.86 -0.33 11.40
CA LYS A 18 -21.83 -0.48 12.49
C LYS A 18 -21.90 -1.90 13.06
N GLU A 19 -21.46 -2.90 12.31
CA GLU A 19 -21.49 -4.32 12.70
C GLU A 19 -20.12 -4.81 13.21
N GLY A 20 -19.20 -3.88 13.53
CA GLY A 20 -17.86 -4.21 14.01
C GLY A 20 -16.86 -4.61 12.92
N GLY A 21 -17.20 -4.42 11.64
CA GLY A 21 -16.25 -4.66 10.55
C GLY A 21 -15.09 -3.68 10.60
N ALA A 22 -13.85 -4.19 10.67
CA ALA A 22 -12.63 -3.39 10.73
C ALA A 22 -12.20 -2.87 9.34
N ASP A 23 -11.58 -1.70 9.32
CA ASP A 23 -10.93 -1.18 8.11
C ASP A 23 -9.72 -2.05 7.75
N VAL A 24 -9.49 -2.27 6.46
CA VAL A 24 -8.35 -3.05 5.97
C VAL A 24 -7.24 -2.10 5.54
N VAL A 25 -6.08 -2.21 6.18
CA VAL A 25 -4.87 -1.47 5.79
C VAL A 25 -4.12 -2.31 4.75
N ALA A 26 -4.33 -2.01 3.46
CA ALA A 26 -3.71 -2.74 2.35
C ALA A 26 -2.25 -2.33 2.09
N VAL A 27 -1.90 -1.07 2.39
CA VAL A 27 -0.51 -0.58 2.39
C VAL A 27 -0.35 0.28 3.63
N ASN A 28 0.72 0.08 4.40
CA ASN A 28 0.95 0.80 5.65
C ASN A 28 2.32 1.49 5.64
N ASN A 29 2.32 2.82 5.71
CA ASN A 29 3.53 3.66 5.85
C ASN A 29 4.71 3.25 4.95
N PHE A 30 4.44 3.04 3.66
CA PHE A 30 5.43 2.54 2.72
C PHE A 30 6.23 3.67 2.08
N THR A 31 7.56 3.62 2.22
CA THR A 31 8.50 4.57 1.60
C THR A 31 9.49 3.82 0.72
N PHE A 32 9.50 4.15 -0.57
CA PHE A 32 10.40 3.52 -1.54
C PHE A 32 10.60 4.42 -2.78
N THR A 33 11.83 4.44 -3.28
CA THR A 33 12.18 5.14 -4.52
C THR A 33 12.47 4.12 -5.61
N ILE A 34 11.78 4.22 -6.74
CA ILE A 34 12.12 3.42 -7.92
C ILE A 34 13.28 4.12 -8.62
N PRO A 35 14.47 3.49 -8.71
CA PRO A 35 15.62 4.11 -9.35
C PRO A 35 15.45 4.15 -10.87
N ASP A 36 15.93 5.21 -11.51
CA ASP A 36 15.90 5.34 -12.97
C ASP A 36 16.61 4.16 -13.65
N GLY A 37 15.99 3.62 -14.69
CA GLY A 37 16.53 2.51 -15.48
C GLY A 37 16.45 1.13 -14.80
N LYS A 38 15.77 1.00 -13.66
CA LYS A 38 15.59 -0.29 -12.96
C LYS A 38 14.19 -0.88 -13.20
N LEU A 39 14.17 -2.19 -13.44
CA LEU A 39 12.97 -3.01 -13.35
C LEU A 39 12.81 -3.46 -11.89
N VAL A 40 11.62 -3.24 -11.32
CA VAL A 40 11.30 -3.59 -9.93
C VAL A 40 10.06 -4.49 -9.91
N GLY A 41 10.16 -5.64 -9.25
CA GLY A 41 9.03 -6.54 -8.98
C GLY A 41 8.55 -6.39 -7.54
N LEU A 42 7.24 -6.18 -7.35
CA LEU A 42 6.61 -6.24 -6.03
C LEU A 42 6.14 -7.68 -5.79
N LEU A 43 6.67 -8.32 -4.75
CA LEU A 43 6.43 -9.74 -4.46
C LEU A 43 5.89 -9.91 -3.05
N GLY A 44 5.07 -10.94 -2.85
CA GLY A 44 4.50 -11.30 -1.55
C GLY A 44 3.46 -12.42 -1.68
N PRO A 45 3.09 -13.09 -0.58
CA PRO A 45 1.95 -14.00 -0.55
C PRO A 45 0.63 -13.23 -0.75
N SER A 46 -0.47 -13.96 -0.99
CA SER A 46 -1.80 -13.36 -1.05
C SER A 46 -2.16 -12.65 0.27
N GLY A 47 -2.66 -11.43 0.15
CA GLY A 47 -3.03 -10.55 1.25
C GLY A 47 -3.68 -9.27 0.74
#